data_AF-A0A936Y7L1-F1
#
_entry.id   AF-A0A936Y7L1-F1
#
_cell.length_a   1.000
_cell.length_b   1.000
_cell.length_c   1.000
_cell.angle_alpha   90.00
_cell.angle_beta   90.00
_cell.angle_gamma   90.00
#
_symmetry.space_group_name_H-M   'P 1'
#
loop_
_entity.id
_entity.type
_entity.pdbx_description
1 polymer ?
#
loop_
_entity_poly.entity_id
_entity_poly.type
_entity_poly.pdbx_seq_one_letter_code
_entity_poly.pdbx_strand_id
1 'polypeptide(L)'
;MVVGSNLEVKVIEHITDASKQSGNVIIDELLLEGKTVEIIPRTNAHQTADSIIDGVDYELKTISNLTTNNISEAVKRTIIDASKQSGNVIIDAKNQPQVTKEVVDNLINRIPGSGGGSRVKSIIIITSEGTINHQF
;
A
#
# COMPACT_ATOMS: atom_id res chain seq x y z
N MET A 1 -19.92 -17.37 34.36
CA MET A 1 -18.75 -17.86 33.59
C MET A 1 -18.74 -17.05 32.30
N VAL A 2 -18.00 -15.95 32.26
CA VAL A 2 -17.88 -15.13 31.05
C VAL A 2 -16.73 -15.73 30.25
N VAL A 3 -17.06 -16.48 29.20
CA VAL A 3 -16.10 -16.88 28.18
C VAL A 3 -16.20 -15.83 27.08
N GLY A 4 -15.34 -14.82 27.16
CA GLY A 4 -15.30 -13.77 26.15
C GLY A 4 -14.23 -12.76 26.52
N SER A 5 -13.03 -12.89 25.93
CA SER A 5 -12.04 -11.80 25.83
C SER A 5 -10.69 -12.17 25.21
N ASN A 6 -10.35 -13.46 25.01
CA ASN A 6 -9.00 -13.79 24.51
C ASN A 6 -8.75 -13.40 23.04
N LEU A 7 -9.79 -13.23 22.22
CA LEU A 7 -9.62 -12.71 20.86
C LEU A 7 -9.42 -11.20 20.83
N GLU A 8 -10.21 -10.43 21.60
CA GLU A 8 -10.16 -8.96 21.57
C GLU A 8 -8.82 -8.42 22.11
N VAL A 9 -8.30 -8.99 23.20
CA VAL A 9 -7.01 -8.57 23.77
C VAL A 9 -5.85 -8.85 22.82
N LYS A 10 -5.87 -10.01 22.13
CA LYS A 10 -4.81 -10.40 21.19
C LYS A 10 -4.82 -9.54 19.91
N VAL A 11 -6.01 -9.15 19.45
CA VAL A 11 -6.18 -8.23 18.31
C VAL A 11 -5.60 -6.85 18.65
N ILE A 12 -5.86 -6.32 19.86
CA ILE A 12 -5.36 -5.00 20.28
C ILE A 12 -3.83 -4.98 20.38
N GLU A 13 -3.21 -6.03 20.92
CA GLU A 13 -1.74 -6.14 21.02
C GLU A 13 -1.07 -6.17 19.63
N HIS A 14 -1.60 -6.95 18.69
CA HIS A 14 -1.07 -7.04 17.33
C HIS A 14 -1.21 -5.72 16.55
N ILE A 15 -2.35 -5.02 16.69
CA ILE A 15 -2.55 -3.69 16.09
C ILE A 15 -1.46 -2.73 16.60
N THR A 16 -1.22 -2.74 17.92
CA THR A 16 -0.29 -1.81 18.56
C THR A 16 1.15 -2.02 18.11
N ASP A 17 1.59 -3.27 17.93
CA ASP A 17 2.98 -3.58 17.54
C ASP A 17 3.28 -3.23 16.07
N ALA A 18 2.34 -3.54 15.15
CA ALA A 18 2.50 -3.20 13.73
C ALA A 18 2.47 -1.68 13.49
N SER A 19 1.56 -0.95 14.15
CA SER A 19 1.51 0.51 14.12
C SER A 19 2.81 1.15 14.65
N LYS A 20 3.31 0.68 15.81
CA LYS A 20 4.56 1.19 16.41
C LYS A 20 5.78 0.92 15.54
N GLN A 21 5.85 -0.23 14.88
CA GLN A 21 6.98 -0.58 14.03
C GLN A 21 6.98 0.18 12.71
N SER A 22 5.80 0.47 12.14
CA SER A 22 5.71 1.11 10.83
C SER A 22 5.85 2.63 10.88
N GLY A 23 5.24 3.29 11.88
CA GLY A 23 5.05 4.74 11.88
C GLY A 23 4.32 5.25 10.62
N ASN A 24 3.61 4.36 9.92
CA ASN A 24 3.02 4.62 8.60
C ASN A 24 1.49 4.65 8.73
N VAL A 25 0.89 5.80 8.44
CA VAL A 25 -0.55 6.05 8.54
C VAL A 25 -1.39 5.04 7.73
N ILE A 26 -0.84 4.48 6.64
CA ILE A 26 -1.50 3.44 5.85
C ILE A 26 -1.72 2.17 6.66
N ILE A 27 -0.73 1.77 7.47
CA ILE A 27 -0.80 0.54 8.27
C ILE A 27 -1.89 0.67 9.33
N ASP A 28 -1.99 1.84 9.96
CA ASP A 28 -3.02 2.12 10.96
C ASP A 28 -4.43 2.03 10.33
N GLU A 29 -4.61 2.58 9.13
CA GLU A 29 -5.89 2.49 8.41
C GLU A 29 -6.25 1.04 8.04
N LEU A 30 -5.29 0.24 7.56
CA LEU A 30 -5.52 -1.17 7.24
C LEU A 30 -5.91 -1.98 8.48
N LEU A 31 -5.24 -1.74 9.62
CA LEU A 31 -5.57 -2.38 10.89
C LEU A 31 -6.97 -2.00 11.37
N LEU A 32 -7.36 -0.73 11.23
CA LEU A 32 -8.72 -0.25 11.55
C LEU A 32 -9.80 -0.87 10.65
N GLU A 33 -9.46 -1.17 9.40
CA GLU A 33 -10.32 -1.93 8.47
C GLU A 33 -10.39 -3.44 8.82
N GLY A 34 -9.72 -3.88 9.87
CA GLY A 34 -9.72 -5.26 10.34
C GLY A 34 -8.77 -6.18 9.57
N LYS A 35 -7.81 -5.62 8.82
CA LYS A 35 -6.78 -6.39 8.12
C LYS A 35 -5.76 -6.94 9.09
N THR A 36 -5.24 -8.13 8.78
CA THR A 36 -4.04 -8.64 9.45
C THR A 36 -2.82 -8.05 8.77
N VAL A 37 -1.93 -7.40 9.52
CA VAL A 37 -0.74 -6.76 8.97
C VAL A 37 0.51 -7.21 9.74
N GLU A 38 1.49 -7.75 9.01
CA GLU A 38 2.81 -8.08 9.54
C GLU A 38 3.84 -7.16 8.86
N ILE A 39 4.67 -6.48 9.65
CA ILE A 39 5.76 -5.65 9.10
C ILE A 39 6.97 -6.53 8.82
N ILE A 40 7.53 -6.43 7.61
CA ILE A 40 8.74 -7.15 7.25
C ILE A 40 9.94 -6.28 7.66
N PRO A 41 10.82 -6.76 8.55
CA PRO A 41 12.01 -6.02 8.93
C PRO A 41 12.94 -5.80 7.74
N ARG A 42 13.41 -4.57 7.56
CA ARG A 42 14.39 -4.26 6.52
C ARG A 42 15.72 -4.94 6.83
N THR A 43 16.30 -5.61 5.83
CA THR A 43 17.64 -6.17 5.90
C THR A 43 18.51 -5.61 4.76
N ASN A 44 19.82 -5.52 4.98
CA ASN A 44 20.75 -5.02 3.95
C ASN A 44 21.06 -6.06 2.86
N ALA A 45 20.56 -7.30 3.00
CA ALA A 45 20.92 -8.41 2.12
C ALA A 45 20.08 -8.44 0.83
N HIS A 46 18.79 -8.11 0.92
CA HIS A 46 17.86 -8.18 -0.21
C HIS A 46 16.77 -7.10 -0.12
N GLN A 47 16.27 -6.63 -1.27
CA GLN A 47 15.05 -5.84 -1.32
C GLN A 47 13.87 -6.75 -0.98
N THR A 48 13.14 -6.42 0.07
CA THR A 48 11.94 -7.15 0.52
C THR A 48 10.78 -6.18 0.57
N ALA A 49 9.58 -6.69 0.33
CA ALA A 49 8.35 -5.95 0.59
C ALA A 49 8.35 -5.34 2.02
N ASP A 50 7.62 -4.24 2.21
CA ASP A 50 7.49 -3.59 3.51
C ASP A 50 6.56 -4.37 4.47
N SER A 51 5.52 -5.04 3.98
CA SER A 51 4.55 -5.75 4.82
C SER A 51 3.89 -6.96 4.17
N ILE A 52 3.26 -7.80 5.00
CA ILE A 52 2.33 -8.86 4.61
C ILE A 52 0.94 -8.45 5.12
N ILE A 53 -0.03 -8.31 4.23
CA ILE A 53 -1.40 -7.93 4.54
C ILE A 53 -2.32 -9.08 4.13
N ASP A 54 -3.06 -9.64 5.08
CA ASP A 54 -3.91 -10.83 4.90
C ASP A 54 -3.18 -11.99 4.19
N GLY A 55 -1.88 -12.17 4.47
CA GLY A 55 -1.04 -13.21 3.86
C GLY A 55 -0.45 -12.87 2.49
N VAL A 56 -0.65 -11.66 1.98
CA VAL A 56 -0.12 -11.18 0.70
C VAL A 56 0.97 -10.13 0.95
N ASP A 57 2.11 -10.25 0.27
CA ASP A 57 3.20 -9.28 0.37
C ASP A 57 2.83 -7.96 -0.33
N TYR A 58 3.09 -6.82 0.31
CA TYR A 58 2.88 -5.48 -0.25
C TYR A 58 4.08 -4.57 -0.03
N GLU A 59 4.40 -3.79 -1.05
CA GLU A 59 5.32 -2.66 -0.96
C GLU A 59 4.54 -1.37 -0.69
N LEU A 60 4.98 -0.58 0.30
CA LEU A 60 4.32 0.67 0.68
C LEU A 60 5.14 1.87 0.21
N LYS A 61 4.44 2.87 -0.33
CA LYS A 61 5.04 4.16 -0.69
C LYS A 61 4.13 5.30 -0.25
N THR A 62 4.75 6.40 0.16
CA THR A 62 4.07 7.68 0.33
C THR A 62 4.62 8.64 -0.71
N ILE A 63 3.72 9.27 -1.46
CA ILE A 63 4.10 10.32 -2.40
C ILE A 63 3.89 11.67 -1.71
N SER A 64 4.96 12.46 -1.65
CA SER A 64 4.94 13.82 -1.15
C SER A 64 5.45 14.81 -2.21
N ASN A 65 5.00 16.05 -2.13
CA ASN A 65 5.50 17.19 -2.90
C ASN A 65 5.46 17.02 -4.42
N LEU A 66 4.39 16.45 -4.99
CA LEU A 66 4.21 16.45 -6.43
C LEU A 66 3.95 17.88 -6.92
N THR A 67 4.64 18.23 -8.01
CA THR A 67 4.35 19.44 -8.78
C THR A 67 3.46 19.09 -9.97
N THR A 68 2.67 20.06 -10.45
CA THR A 68 1.62 19.86 -11.44
C THR A 68 2.09 19.27 -12.77
N ASN A 69 3.36 19.48 -13.14
CA ASN A 69 3.77 19.30 -14.52
C ASN A 69 3.96 17.84 -14.95
N ASN A 70 3.91 16.84 -14.05
CA ASN A 70 4.10 15.42 -14.42
C ASN A 70 3.53 14.42 -13.39
N ILE A 71 2.37 14.70 -12.79
CA ILE A 71 1.77 13.85 -11.74
C ILE A 71 1.61 12.38 -12.18
N SER A 72 1.03 12.18 -13.37
CA SER A 72 0.78 10.83 -13.92
C SER A 72 2.07 10.02 -14.05
N GLU A 73 3.14 10.63 -14.58
CA GLU A 73 4.43 9.96 -14.76
C GLU A 73 5.14 9.71 -13.41
N ALA A 74 5.01 10.64 -12.46
CA ALA A 74 5.57 10.47 -11.12
C ALA A 74 4.90 9.30 -10.38
N VAL A 75 3.56 9.23 -10.39
CA VAL A 75 2.81 8.11 -9.78
C VAL A 75 3.16 6.80 -10.49
N LYS A 76 3.18 6.79 -11.82
CA LYS A 76 3.57 5.60 -12.61
C LYS A 76 4.98 5.11 -12.26
N ARG A 77 5.97 6.01 -12.17
CA ARG A 77 7.34 5.65 -11.77
C ARG A 77 7.38 5.06 -10.38
N THR A 78 6.67 5.65 -9.42
CA THR A 78 6.59 5.12 -8.04
C THR A 78 6.04 3.70 -8.04
N ILE A 79 4.96 3.42 -8.79
CA ILE A 79 4.40 2.07 -8.92
C ILE A 79 5.41 1.10 -9.52
N ILE A 80 6.06 1.50 -10.63
CA ILE A 80 7.05 0.65 -11.28
C ILE A 80 8.23 0.40 -10.34
N ASP A 81 8.76 1.40 -9.66
CA ASP A 81 9.89 1.21 -8.75
C ASP A 81 9.52 0.37 -7.53
N ALA A 82 8.37 0.61 -6.91
CA ALA A 82 7.84 -0.21 -5.82
C ALA A 82 7.67 -1.67 -6.24
N SER A 83 7.20 -1.89 -7.48
CA SER A 83 6.95 -3.25 -7.95
C SER A 83 8.21 -4.14 -8.03
N LYS A 84 9.42 -3.55 -7.97
CA LYS A 84 10.69 -4.29 -7.88
C LYS A 84 10.77 -5.14 -6.62
N GLN A 85 10.09 -4.72 -5.55
CA GLN A 85 10.17 -5.33 -4.22
C GLN A 85 8.99 -6.27 -3.96
N SER A 86 7.79 -5.88 -4.43
CA SER A 86 6.60 -6.73 -4.42
C SER A 86 5.72 -6.47 -5.64
N GLY A 87 5.05 -7.49 -6.16
CA GLY A 87 4.06 -7.27 -7.21
C GLY A 87 2.80 -6.53 -6.73
N ASN A 88 2.57 -6.43 -5.43
CA ASN A 88 1.44 -5.71 -4.87
C ASN A 88 1.92 -4.39 -4.26
N VAL A 89 1.29 -3.29 -4.63
CA VAL A 89 1.76 -1.95 -4.25
C VAL A 89 0.63 -1.17 -3.58
N ILE A 90 0.93 -0.55 -2.44
CA ILE A 90 0.06 0.43 -1.80
C ILE A 90 0.75 1.79 -1.83
N ILE A 91 0.04 2.82 -2.30
CA ILE A 91 0.53 4.19 -2.34
C ILE A 91 -0.40 5.10 -1.54
N ASP A 92 0.16 5.81 -0.56
CA ASP A 92 -0.48 6.97 0.05
C ASP A 92 -0.17 8.23 -0.77
N ALA A 93 -1.23 8.76 -1.38
CA ALA A 93 -1.25 10.02 -2.09
C ALA A 93 -2.32 10.97 -1.52
N LYS A 94 -2.80 10.76 -0.29
CA LYS A 94 -3.87 11.58 0.32
C LYS A 94 -3.53 13.06 0.38
N ASN A 95 -2.25 13.37 0.57
CA ASN A 95 -1.75 14.75 0.63
C ASN A 95 -1.42 15.34 -0.76
N GLN A 96 -1.79 14.66 -1.84
CA GLN A 96 -1.54 15.06 -3.23
C GLN A 96 -2.87 15.25 -3.95
N PRO A 97 -3.53 16.41 -3.82
CA PRO A 97 -4.90 16.63 -4.33
C PRO A 97 -5.01 16.49 -5.86
N GLN A 98 -3.88 16.54 -6.57
CA GLN A 98 -3.84 16.36 -8.02
C GLN A 98 -3.78 14.88 -8.44
N VAL A 99 -3.62 13.94 -7.51
CA VAL A 99 -3.72 12.49 -7.76
C VAL A 99 -5.20 12.10 -7.66
N THR A 100 -5.96 12.43 -8.70
CA THR A 100 -7.39 12.11 -8.77
C THR A 100 -7.63 10.72 -9.34
N LYS A 101 -8.85 10.21 -9.18
CA LYS A 101 -9.25 8.94 -9.80
C LYS A 101 -9.02 8.92 -11.31
N GLU A 102 -9.36 10.00 -12.00
CA GLU A 102 -9.16 10.13 -13.44
C GLU A 102 -7.68 10.04 -13.85
N VAL A 103 -6.79 10.70 -13.10
CA VAL A 103 -5.34 10.65 -13.37
C VAL A 103 -4.81 9.22 -13.19
N VAL A 104 -5.25 8.53 -12.15
CA VAL A 104 -4.87 7.16 -11.83
C VAL A 104 -5.40 6.17 -12.87
N ASP A 105 -6.67 6.25 -13.26
CA ASP A 105 -7.23 5.33 -14.25
C ASP A 105 -6.55 5.50 -15.62
N ASN A 106 -6.23 6.74 -16.00
CA ASN A 106 -5.52 7.04 -17.25
C ASN A 106 -4.08 6.50 -17.27
N LEU A 107 -3.39 6.49 -16.12
CA LEU A 107 -2.01 6.02 -16.05
C LEU A 107 -1.92 4.49 -15.94
N ILE A 108 -2.89 3.84 -15.30
CA ILE A 108 -2.87 2.39 -15.05
C ILE A 108 -2.84 1.58 -16.34
N ASN A 109 -3.59 2.03 -17.36
CA ASN A 109 -3.54 1.43 -18.70
C ASN A 109 -2.17 1.56 -19.39
N ARG A 110 -1.27 2.40 -18.85
CA ARG A 110 0.09 2.65 -19.38
C ARG A 110 1.18 2.00 -18.54
N ILE A 111 0.81 1.24 -17.51
CA ILE A 111 1.76 0.46 -16.72
C ILE A 111 2.17 -0.75 -17.57
N PRO A 112 3.48 -0.91 -17.87
CA PRO A 112 3.94 -2.01 -18.71
C PRO A 112 3.57 -3.36 -18.10
N GLY A 113 2.98 -4.25 -18.90
CA GLY A 113 2.70 -5.63 -18.51
C GLY A 113 1.28 -5.92 -18.03
N SER A 114 0.39 -4.92 -17.96
CA SER A 114 -1.03 -5.02 -17.54
C SER A 114 -1.91 -6.04 -18.30
N GLY A 115 -1.34 -6.82 -19.23
CA GLY A 115 -1.99 -7.88 -20.01
C GLY A 115 -1.49 -9.30 -19.71
N GLY A 116 -1.14 -9.62 -18.46
CA GLY A 116 -0.92 -11.01 -18.03
C GLY A 116 0.53 -11.50 -17.87
N GLY A 117 1.52 -10.59 -17.93
CA GLY A 117 2.93 -10.89 -17.61
C GLY A 117 3.56 -9.84 -16.68
N SER A 118 2.73 -8.98 -16.08
CA SER A 118 3.17 -7.84 -15.28
C SER A 118 3.91 -8.28 -14.03
N ARG A 119 4.97 -7.56 -13.69
CA ARG A 119 5.50 -7.58 -12.32
C ARG A 119 4.48 -7.03 -11.32
N VAL A 120 3.58 -6.15 -11.76
CA VAL A 120 2.53 -5.54 -10.95
C VAL A 120 1.27 -6.41 -10.99
N LYS A 121 0.88 -6.96 -9.85
CA LYS A 121 -0.31 -7.80 -9.65
C LYS A 121 -1.49 -7.00 -9.10
N SER A 122 -1.22 -6.10 -8.16
CA SER A 122 -2.25 -5.23 -7.60
C SER A 122 -1.71 -3.85 -7.24
N ILE A 123 -2.59 -2.85 -7.34
CA ILE A 123 -2.31 -1.46 -6.98
C ILE A 123 -3.47 -0.96 -6.12
N ILE A 124 -3.14 -0.44 -4.96
CA ILE A 124 -4.03 0.31 -4.08
C ILE A 124 -3.47 1.72 -3.97
N ILE A 125 -4.25 2.73 -4.35
CA ILE A 125 -3.85 4.15 -4.20
C ILE A 125 -4.88 4.83 -3.32
N ILE A 126 -4.42 5.36 -2.19
CA ILE A 126 -5.23 6.11 -1.25
C ILE A 126 -5.10 7.59 -1.61
N THR A 127 -6.20 8.20 -2.04
CA THR A 127 -6.26 9.62 -2.43
C THR A 127 -7.13 10.40 -1.46
N SER A 128 -7.13 11.73 -1.55
CA SER A 128 -8.06 12.56 -0.78
C SER A 128 -9.53 12.32 -1.13
N GLU A 129 -9.81 11.73 -2.30
CA GLU A 129 -11.16 11.42 -2.77
C GLU A 129 -11.61 10.00 -2.38
N GLY A 130 -10.69 9.19 -1.82
CA GLY A 130 -10.92 7.80 -1.44
C GLY A 130 -9.89 6.84 -2.02
N THR A 131 -10.15 5.55 -1.83
CA THR A 131 -9.25 4.46 -2.23
C THR A 131 -9.58 3.96 -3.62
N ILE A 132 -8.56 3.84 -4.47
CA ILE A 132 -8.64 3.32 -5.84
C ILE A 132 -7.90 1.98 -5.88
N ASN A 133 -8.60 0.94 -6.34
CA ASN A 133 -8.09 -0.45 -6.36
C ASN A 133 -8.07 -0.99 -7.79
N HIS A 134 -6.94 -1.56 -8.19
CA HIS A 134 -6.77 -2.23 -9.48
C HIS A 134 -6.04 -3.56 -9.31
N GLN A 135 -6.52 -4.57 -10.03
CA GLN A 135 -5.99 -5.94 -10.06
C GLN A 135 -5.69 -6.29 -11.52
N PHE A 136 -4.59 -7.01 -11.79
CA PHE A 136 -4.13 -7.36 -13.14
C PHE A 136 -4.01 -8.88 -13.34
#